data_AF-A0A1F9Y7Y7-F1
#
_entry.id   AF-A0A1F9Y7Y7-F1
#
_cell.length_a   1.000
_cell.length_b   1.000
_cell.length_c   1.000
_cell.angle_alpha   90.00
_cell.angle_beta   90.00
_cell.angle_gamma   90.00
#
_symmetry.space_group_name_H-M   'P 1'
#
loop_
_entity.id
_entity.type
_entity.pdbx_description
1 polymer ?
#
loop_
_entity_poly.entity_id
_entity_poly.type
_entity_poly.pdbx_seq_one_letter_code
_entity_poly.pdbx_strand_id
1 'polypeptide(L)'
;MITSPILTVSWKEVVQTSILFARVGLIHWFTRHKLFFITQSPEKSAAAGIRIWWWDFLFYTTFGMVVTSAVRIAGVLLVFSLLTMPAVAALFCVKKTAHRIMMGWVFGIAACLLGLEASLRLDLAAGPSIIAALLILLLACIALCRPK
;
A
#
# COMPACT_ATOMS: atom_id res chain seq x y z
N MET A 1 9.94 7.30 -25.55
CA MET A 1 9.46 8.06 -24.37
C MET A 1 8.19 7.43 -23.75
N ILE A 2 8.15 6.09 -23.53
CA ILE A 2 6.97 5.41 -22.93
C ILE A 2 7.38 4.41 -21.82
N THR A 3 8.66 4.08 -21.69
CA THR A 3 9.17 3.28 -20.57
C THR A 3 9.71 4.24 -19.51
N SER A 4 8.92 4.52 -18.47
CA SER A 4 9.42 5.16 -17.25
C SER A 4 10.53 4.28 -16.68
N PRO A 5 11.81 4.68 -16.72
CA PRO A 5 12.86 3.82 -16.26
C PRO A 5 12.91 4.04 -14.76
N ILE A 6 12.42 3.07 -14.00
CA ILE A 6 12.63 3.03 -12.55
C ILE A 6 14.14 3.10 -12.20
N LEU A 7 15.00 2.82 -13.19
CA LEU A 7 16.45 2.95 -13.20
C LEU A 7 16.99 4.39 -13.32
N THR A 8 16.21 5.40 -13.76
CA THR A 8 16.69 6.81 -13.87
C THR A 8 16.17 7.71 -12.76
N VAL A 9 15.46 7.14 -11.77
CA VAL A 9 14.99 7.90 -10.61
C VAL A 9 16.21 8.47 -9.90
N SER A 10 16.25 9.79 -9.77
CA SER A 10 17.36 10.46 -9.11
C SER A 10 17.35 10.13 -7.61
N TRP A 11 18.52 9.94 -7.00
CA TRP A 11 18.65 9.83 -5.55
C TRP A 11 17.93 10.96 -4.80
N LYS A 12 17.86 12.15 -5.41
CA LYS A 12 17.12 13.28 -4.87
C LYS A 12 15.60 13.04 -4.82
N GLU A 13 15.03 12.44 -5.86
CA GLU A 13 13.60 12.10 -5.93
C GLU A 13 13.24 10.99 -4.95
N VAL A 14 14.12 9.98 -4.81
CA VAL A 14 13.98 8.93 -3.79
C VAL A 14 13.96 9.55 -2.40
N VAL A 15 14.97 10.37 -2.06
CA VAL A 15 15.07 10.99 -0.73
C VAL A 15 13.88 11.89 -0.43
N GLN A 16 13.43 12.70 -1.39
CA GLN A 16 12.24 13.55 -1.20
C GLN A 16 10.98 12.74 -0.94
N THR A 17 10.75 11.68 -1.72
CA THR A 17 9.59 10.80 -1.57
C THR A 17 9.66 10.02 -0.25
N SER A 18 10.85 9.52 0.13
CA SER A 18 11.08 8.85 1.41
C SER A 18 10.83 9.77 2.59
N ILE A 19 11.28 11.03 2.55
CA ILE A 19 11.02 12.01 3.62
C ILE A 19 9.52 12.30 3.74
N LEU A 20 8.82 12.47 2.61
CA LEU A 20 7.37 12.66 2.59
C LEU A 20 6.67 11.45 3.24
N PHE A 21 7.01 10.24 2.81
CA PHE A 21 6.37 9.02 3.30
C PHE A 21 6.70 8.77 4.78
N ALA A 22 7.92 9.06 5.22
CA ALA A 22 8.32 8.97 6.63
C ALA A 22 7.53 9.96 7.51
N ARG A 23 7.36 11.21 7.07
CA ARG A 23 6.55 12.21 7.78
C ARG A 23 5.09 11.78 7.88
N VAL A 24 4.51 11.33 6.77
CA VAL A 24 3.12 10.84 6.75
C VAL A 24 2.97 9.60 7.62
N GLY A 25 3.90 8.65 7.55
CA GLY A 25 3.93 7.45 8.38
C GLY A 25 4.02 7.78 9.87
N LEU A 26 4.84 8.76 10.25
CA LEU A 26 4.97 9.23 11.63
C LEU A 26 3.66 9.85 12.14
N ILE A 27 3.02 10.70 11.33
CA ILE A 27 1.70 11.28 11.66
C ILE A 27 0.68 10.16 11.89
N HIS A 28 0.61 9.16 11.01
CA HIS A 28 -0.29 8.02 11.16
C HIS A 28 0.05 7.14 12.36
N TRP A 29 1.34 6.97 12.67
CA TRP A 29 1.78 6.19 13.82
C TRP A 29 1.30 6.80 15.14
N PHE A 30 1.45 8.11 15.32
CA PHE A 30 0.96 8.80 16.52
C PHE A 30 -0.57 8.85 16.59
N THR A 31 -1.24 9.00 15.45
CA THR A 31 -2.71 9.12 15.39
C THR A 31 -3.43 7.78 15.31
N ARG A 32 -2.68 6.66 15.23
CA ARG A 32 -3.21 5.29 15.04
C ARG A 32 -4.34 4.95 16.03
N HIS A 33 -4.18 5.29 17.31
CA HIS A 33 -5.15 4.91 18.34
C HIS A 33 -6.50 5.59 18.11
N LYS A 34 -6.49 6.86 17.68
CA LYS A 34 -7.72 7.61 17.38
C LYS A 34 -8.35 7.14 16.07
N LEU A 35 -7.54 6.91 15.03
CA LEU A 35 -8.02 6.39 13.75
C LEU A 35 -8.67 5.00 13.91
N PHE A 36 -8.02 4.08 14.62
CA PHE A 36 -8.58 2.76 14.90
C PHE A 36 -9.86 2.83 15.74
N PHE A 37 -9.95 3.73 16.71
CA PHE A 37 -11.14 3.90 17.53
C PHE A 37 -12.34 4.39 16.71
N ILE A 38 -12.10 5.34 15.80
CA ILE A 38 -13.12 5.84 14.85
C ILE A 38 -13.59 4.72 13.92
N THR A 39 -12.67 3.92 13.37
CA THR A 39 -13.02 2.82 12.46
C THR A 39 -13.77 1.67 13.15
N GLN A 40 -13.44 1.34 14.40
CA GLN A 40 -14.07 0.22 15.12
C GLN A 40 -15.39 0.58 15.79
N SER A 41 -15.57 1.85 16.20
CA SER A 41 -16.79 2.27 16.89
C SER A 41 -17.10 3.75 16.58
N PRO A 42 -17.67 4.03 15.39
CA PRO A 42 -18.04 5.40 14.98
C PRO A 42 -19.02 6.05 15.96
N GLU A 43 -20.02 5.29 16.42
CA GLU A 43 -21.05 5.76 17.36
C GLU A 43 -20.46 6.14 18.72
N LYS A 44 -19.54 5.31 19.26
CA LYS A 44 -18.84 5.61 20.53
C LYS A 44 -17.87 6.78 20.38
N SER A 45 -17.28 6.95 19.20
CA SER A 45 -16.39 8.09 18.90
C SER A 45 -17.15 9.41 18.85
N ALA A 46 -18.33 9.41 18.22
CA ALA A 46 -19.22 10.57 18.23
C ALA A 46 -19.72 10.90 19.65
N ALA A 47 -20.10 9.88 20.43
CA ALA A 47 -20.50 10.04 21.83
C ALA A 47 -19.35 10.54 22.73
N ALA A 48 -18.10 10.21 22.42
CA ALA A 48 -16.90 10.71 23.11
C ALA A 48 -16.49 12.13 22.67
N GLY A 49 -17.29 12.82 21.85
CA GLY A 49 -17.02 14.18 21.38
C GLY A 49 -15.89 14.26 20.33
N ILE A 50 -15.49 13.13 19.74
CA ILE A 50 -14.45 13.13 18.71
C ILE A 50 -15.04 13.65 17.40
N ARG A 51 -14.42 14.70 16.84
CA ARG A 51 -14.80 15.28 15.55
C ARG A 51 -14.30 14.37 14.42
N ILE A 52 -15.08 13.33 14.08
CA ILE A 52 -14.74 12.32 13.07
C ILE A 52 -14.31 12.96 11.74
N TRP A 53 -15.04 13.98 11.28
CA TRP A 53 -14.76 14.67 10.01
C TRP A 53 -13.34 15.25 9.90
N TRP A 54 -12.76 15.77 10.99
CA TRP A 54 -11.39 16.30 11.00
C TRP A 54 -10.35 15.19 10.82
N TRP A 55 -10.60 14.02 11.43
CA TRP A 55 -9.71 12.87 11.35
C TRP A 55 -9.77 12.20 9.97
N ASP A 56 -10.98 12.08 9.39
CA ASP A 56 -11.16 11.60 8.03
C ASP A 56 -10.48 12.55 7.02
N PHE A 57 -10.67 13.87 7.18
CA PHE A 57 -10.01 14.86 6.33
C PHE A 57 -8.48 14.74 6.40
N LEU A 58 -7.90 14.62 7.60
CA LEU A 58 -6.46 14.46 7.78
C LEU A 58 -5.95 13.17 7.11
N PHE A 59 -6.66 12.05 7.32
CA PHE A 59 -6.31 10.75 6.75
C PHE A 59 -6.36 10.78 5.22
N TYR A 60 -7.47 11.24 4.64
CA TYR A 60 -7.64 11.26 3.18
C TYR A 60 -6.70 12.25 2.49
N THR A 61 -6.43 13.41 3.11
CA THR A 61 -5.48 14.39 2.56
C THR A 61 -4.06 13.82 2.53
N THR A 62 -3.62 13.21 3.63
CA THR A 62 -2.28 12.61 3.71
C THR A 62 -2.13 11.36 2.84
N PHE A 63 -3.15 10.51 2.78
CA PHE A 63 -3.22 9.38 1.87
C PHE A 63 -3.17 9.83 0.41
N GLY A 64 -3.96 10.85 0.03
CA GLY A 64 -3.96 11.42 -1.31
C GLY A 64 -2.58 11.94 -1.73
N MET A 65 -1.89 12.67 -0.85
CA MET A 65 -0.52 13.13 -1.12
C MET A 65 0.45 11.97 -1.40
N VAL A 66 0.38 10.89 -0.61
CA VAL A 66 1.21 9.70 -0.81
C VAL A 66 0.89 9.03 -2.15
N VAL A 67 -0.40 8.82 -2.45
CA VAL A 67 -0.83 8.17 -3.70
C VAL A 67 -0.43 8.99 -4.91
N THR A 68 -0.72 10.29 -4.94
CA THR A 68 -0.35 11.16 -6.07
C THR A 68 1.15 11.18 -6.29
N SER A 69 1.96 11.25 -5.22
CA SER A 69 3.42 11.19 -5.34
C SER A 69 3.90 9.84 -5.87
N ALA A 70 3.33 8.73 -5.39
CA ALA A 70 3.69 7.39 -5.85
C ALA A 70 3.33 7.18 -7.33
N VAL A 71 2.14 7.62 -7.75
CA VAL A 71 1.63 7.47 -9.12
C VAL A 71 2.53 8.18 -10.13
N ARG A 72 3.09 9.33 -9.76
CA ARG A 72 4.01 10.08 -10.62
C ARG A 72 5.27 9.29 -10.97
N ILE A 73 5.74 8.43 -10.07
CA ILE A 73 6.99 7.66 -10.22
C ILE A 73 6.70 6.29 -10.82
N ALA A 74 5.76 5.55 -10.22
CA ALA A 74 5.50 4.14 -10.51
C ALA A 74 4.39 3.91 -11.55
N GLY A 75 3.60 4.93 -11.85
CA GLY A 75 2.42 4.83 -12.69
C GLY A 75 1.16 4.44 -11.91
N VAL A 76 0.00 4.82 -12.46
CA VAL A 76 -1.29 4.69 -11.78
C VAL A 76 -1.67 3.23 -11.51
N LEU A 77 -1.51 2.36 -12.50
CA LEU A 77 -1.89 0.94 -12.42
C LEU A 77 -1.11 0.21 -11.32
N LEU A 78 0.22 0.38 -11.28
CA LEU A 78 1.06 -0.29 -10.29
C LEU A 78 0.73 0.14 -8.86
N VAL A 79 0.52 1.43 -8.63
CA VAL A 79 0.14 1.94 -7.29
C VAL A 79 -1.21 1.39 -6.86
N PHE A 80 -2.22 1.40 -7.73
CA PHE A 80 -3.52 0.82 -7.41
C PHE A 80 -3.43 -0.68 -7.13
N SER A 81 -2.65 -1.44 -7.92
CA SER A 81 -2.43 -2.86 -7.67
C SER A 81 -1.77 -3.11 -6.32
N LEU A 82 -0.76 -2.31 -5.94
CA LEU A 82 -0.09 -2.41 -4.65
C LEU A 82 -0.98 -2.00 -3.46
N LEU A 83 -1.97 -1.14 -3.67
CA LEU A 83 -2.94 -0.78 -2.63
C LEU A 83 -4.04 -1.85 -2.45
N THR A 84 -4.48 -2.46 -3.55
CA THR A 84 -5.65 -3.35 -3.55
C THR A 84 -5.28 -4.82 -3.33
N MET A 85 -4.34 -5.38 -4.09
CA MET A 85 -4.07 -6.82 -4.08
C MET A 85 -3.49 -7.34 -2.75
N PRO A 86 -2.49 -6.68 -2.13
CA PRO A 86 -1.98 -7.11 -0.83
C PRO A 86 -3.03 -7.00 0.28
N ALA A 87 -3.90 -5.98 0.21
CA ALA A 87 -5.00 -5.81 1.16
C ALA A 87 -6.03 -6.94 1.04
N VAL A 88 -6.40 -7.30 -0.19
CA VAL A 88 -7.30 -8.44 -0.45
C VAL A 88 -6.69 -9.75 0.03
N ALA A 89 -5.42 -10.02 -0.28
CA ALA A 89 -4.72 -11.21 0.21
C ALA A 89 -4.73 -11.29 1.75
N ALA A 90 -4.41 -10.18 2.43
CA ALA A 90 -4.41 -10.12 3.88
C ALA A 90 -5.81 -10.34 4.51
N LEU A 91 -6.88 -9.89 3.85
CA LEU A 91 -8.26 -10.09 4.31
C LEU A 91 -8.65 -11.58 4.32
N PHE A 92 -8.23 -12.35 3.32
CA PHE A 92 -8.48 -13.80 3.26
C PHE A 92 -7.62 -14.58 4.26
N CYS A 93 -6.34 -14.19 4.37
CA CYS A 93 -5.34 -15.01 5.04
C CYS A 93 -5.30 -14.70 6.58
N VAL A 94 -5.85 -13.56 7.07
CA VAL A 94 -5.74 -13.15 8.50
C VAL A 94 -7.00 -12.50 9.10
N LYS A 95 -7.34 -12.82 10.36
CA LYS A 95 -8.50 -12.21 11.09
C LYS A 95 -8.16 -10.93 11.88
N LYS A 96 -6.97 -10.84 12.49
CA LYS A 96 -6.57 -9.69 13.32
C LYS A 96 -6.05 -8.53 12.47
N THR A 97 -6.57 -7.32 12.67
CA THR A 97 -6.21 -6.11 11.90
C THR A 97 -4.72 -5.80 11.90
N ALA A 98 -4.04 -5.93 13.05
CA ALA A 98 -2.59 -5.69 13.14
C ALA A 98 -1.79 -6.66 12.24
N HIS A 99 -2.18 -7.94 12.22
CA HIS A 99 -1.52 -8.94 11.40
C HIS A 99 -1.89 -8.79 9.90
N ARG A 100 -3.08 -8.26 9.58
CA ARG A 100 -3.46 -7.91 8.20
C ARG A 100 -2.51 -6.87 7.61
N ILE A 101 -2.18 -5.83 8.37
CA ILE A 101 -1.26 -4.77 7.92
C ILE A 101 0.13 -5.37 7.64
N MET A 102 0.64 -6.18 8.57
CA MET A 102 1.94 -6.83 8.42
C MET A 102 1.97 -7.78 7.22
N MET A 103 0.92 -8.59 7.03
CA MET A 103 0.81 -9.49 5.87
C MET A 103 0.77 -8.73 4.55
N GLY A 104 0.03 -7.62 4.48
CA GLY A 104 -0.01 -6.77 3.29
C GLY A 104 1.36 -6.20 2.92
N TRP A 105 2.15 -5.78 3.91
CA TRP A 105 3.53 -5.30 3.69
C TRP A 105 4.44 -6.40 3.16
N VAL A 106 4.46 -7.56 3.81
CA VAL A 106 5.29 -8.70 3.39
C VAL A 106 4.92 -9.14 1.97
N PHE A 107 3.61 -9.24 1.69
CA PHE A 107 3.10 -9.62 0.39
C PHE A 107 3.49 -8.62 -0.71
N GLY A 108 3.33 -7.32 -0.45
CA GLY A 108 3.73 -6.27 -1.40
C GLY A 108 5.23 -6.27 -1.69
N ILE A 109 6.07 -6.40 -0.66
CA ILE A 109 7.53 -6.46 -0.81
C ILE A 109 7.94 -7.71 -1.61
N ALA A 110 7.38 -8.87 -1.27
CA ALA A 110 7.67 -10.12 -1.99
C ALA A 110 7.28 -10.01 -3.47
N ALA A 111 6.11 -9.45 -3.77
CA ALA A 111 5.66 -9.24 -5.14
C ALA A 111 6.55 -8.27 -5.93
N CYS A 112 6.98 -7.18 -5.30
CA CYS A 112 7.92 -6.23 -5.91
C CYS A 112 9.27 -6.88 -6.23
N LEU A 113 9.83 -7.66 -5.30
CA LEU A 113 11.11 -8.35 -5.49
C LEU A 113 11.01 -9.38 -6.62
N LEU A 114 9.98 -10.23 -6.61
CA LEU A 114 9.77 -11.24 -7.65
C LEU A 114 9.48 -10.61 -9.01
N GLY A 115 8.66 -9.56 -9.06
CA GLY A 115 8.34 -8.85 -10.28
C GLY A 115 9.53 -8.12 -10.88
N LEU A 116 10.39 -7.53 -10.04
CA LEU A 116 11.62 -6.88 -10.49
C LEU A 116 12.65 -7.89 -10.99
N GLU A 117 12.86 -9.00 -10.28
CA GLU A 117 13.74 -10.09 -10.73
C GLU A 117 13.26 -10.67 -12.07
N ALA A 118 11.95 -10.88 -12.23
CA ALA A 118 11.38 -11.33 -13.50
C ALA A 118 11.56 -10.30 -14.62
N SER A 119 11.39 -9.00 -14.32
CA SER A 119 11.65 -7.91 -15.26
C SER A 119 13.10 -7.91 -15.75
N LEU A 120 14.08 -8.11 -14.85
CA LEU A 120 15.51 -8.17 -15.19
C LEU A 120 15.87 -9.39 -16.06
N ARG A 121 15.24 -10.54 -15.82
CA ARG A 121 15.53 -11.78 -16.57
C ARG A 121 14.83 -11.85 -17.92
N LEU A 122 13.62 -11.31 -18.02
CA LEU A 122 12.77 -11.41 -19.20
C LEU A 122 12.77 -10.14 -20.06
N ASP A 123 13.56 -9.13 -19.68
CA ASP A 123 13.66 -7.80 -20.31
C ASP A 123 12.28 -7.12 -20.49
N LEU A 124 11.39 -7.35 -19.52
CA LEU A 124 10.03 -6.82 -19.49
C LEU A 124 10.00 -5.49 -18.72
N ALA A 125 9.01 -4.65 -19.03
CA ALA A 125 8.78 -3.43 -18.27
C ALA A 125 8.45 -3.74 -16.79
N ALA A 126 9.19 -3.11 -15.86
CA ALA A 126 9.09 -3.40 -14.42
C ALA A 126 7.67 -3.27 -13.85
N GLY A 127 6.91 -2.26 -14.27
CA GLY A 127 5.54 -2.03 -13.80
C GLY A 127 4.61 -3.23 -14.06
N PRO A 128 4.38 -3.60 -15.34
CA PRO A 128 3.62 -4.78 -15.70
C PRO A 128 4.12 -6.08 -15.06
N SER A 129 5.44 -6.28 -14.94
CA SER A 129 6.02 -7.47 -14.30
C SER A 129 5.66 -7.57 -12.82
N ILE A 130 5.69 -6.45 -12.08
CA ILE A 130 5.28 -6.42 -10.67
C ILE A 130 3.76 -6.67 -10.54
N ILE A 131 2.95 -6.10 -11.43
CA ILE A 131 1.49 -6.35 -11.44
C ILE A 131 1.20 -7.84 -11.68
N ALA A 132 1.91 -8.47 -12.63
CA ALA A 132 1.78 -9.90 -12.88
C ALA A 132 2.20 -10.74 -11.65
N ALA A 133 3.31 -10.39 -11.00
CA ALA A 133 3.75 -11.06 -9.77
C ALA A 133 2.73 -10.91 -8.62
N LEU A 134 2.16 -9.72 -8.43
CA LEU A 134 1.08 -9.47 -7.47
C LEU A 134 -0.14 -10.37 -7.74
N LEU A 135 -0.54 -10.50 -9.00
CA LEU A 135 -1.68 -11.32 -9.41
C LEU A 135 -1.41 -12.82 -9.13
N ILE A 136 -0.24 -13.32 -9.51
CA ILE A 136 0.14 -14.72 -9.29
C ILE A 136 0.17 -15.04 -7.80
N LEU A 137 0.82 -14.19 -6.99
CA LEU A 137 0.86 -14.36 -5.54
C LEU A 137 -0.53 -14.28 -4.90
N LEU A 138 -1.42 -13.44 -5.43
CA LEU A 138 -2.77 -13.29 -4.90
C LEU A 138 -3.57 -14.57 -5.14
N LEU A 139 -3.53 -15.08 -6.38
CA LEU A 139 -4.16 -16.35 -6.73
C LEU A 139 -3.61 -17.50 -5.88
N ALA A 140 -2.30 -17.50 -5.60
CA ALA A 140 -1.69 -18.47 -4.70
C ALA A 140 -2.19 -18.34 -3.24
N CYS A 141 -2.26 -17.13 -2.64
CA CYS A 141 -2.83 -16.97 -1.26
C CYS A 141 -4.28 -17.42 -1.24
N ILE A 142 -5.08 -17.08 -2.26
CA ILE A 142 -6.49 -17.50 -2.33
C ILE A 142 -6.61 -19.02 -2.44
N ALA A 143 -5.80 -19.67 -3.29
CA ALA A 143 -5.82 -21.12 -3.43
C ALA A 143 -5.44 -21.84 -2.12
N LEU A 144 -4.46 -21.31 -1.38
CA LEU A 144 -3.97 -21.89 -0.12
C LEU A 144 -4.88 -21.58 1.08
N CYS A 145 -5.49 -20.40 1.12
CA CYS A 145 -6.35 -19.95 2.21
C CYS A 145 -7.85 -20.11 1.91
N ARG A 146 -8.20 -20.85 0.84
CA ARG A 146 -9.60 -21.23 0.60
C ARG A 146 -10.11 -22.00 1.82
N PRO A 147 -11.16 -21.52 2.50
CA PRO A 147 -11.85 -22.34 3.47
C PRO A 147 -12.44 -23.54 2.70
N LYS A 148 -12.09 -24.75 3.13
CA LYS A 148 -12.91 -25.93 2.81
C LYS A 148 -14.27 -25.78 3.46
#